data_AF-X1G232-F1
#
_entry.id   AF-X1G232-F1
#
_cell.length_a   1.000
_cell.length_b   1.000
_cell.length_c   1.000
_cell.angle_alpha   90.00
_cell.angle_beta   90.00
_cell.angle_gamma   90.00
#
_symmetry.space_group_name_H-M   'P 1'
#
loop_
_entity.id
_entity.type
_entity.pdbx_description
1 polymer ?
#
loop_
_entity_poly.entity_id
_entity_poly.type
_entity_poly.pdbx_seq_one_letter_code
_entity_poly.pdbx_strand_id
1 'polypeptide(L)'
;MAEKAAEAVAALSFSFPLVYKIRHHPLPPVLPLFTIEHNSPLFFIASRDEEEYVAEYPSYLISITDTIEKGEYGFGMCAFERTSMGARDKGKDWVGTGTGLWTITAAVYMALMGPNGFREIGQTILQKSHYAIKLLSEVK
;
A
#
# COMPACT_ATOMS: atom_id res chain seq x y z
N MET A 1 22.86 -7.31 10.59
CA MET A 1 21.62 -8.00 10.18
C MET A 1 20.40 -7.08 10.13
N ALA A 2 20.36 -5.95 10.86
CA ALA A 2 19.28 -4.95 10.76
C ALA A 2 19.31 -4.14 9.44
N GLU A 3 20.48 -4.01 8.82
CA GLU A 3 20.72 -3.21 7.61
C GLU A 3 20.00 -3.74 6.36
N LYS A 4 19.65 -5.04 6.30
CA LYS A 4 18.91 -5.65 5.18
C LYS A 4 17.38 -5.61 5.33
N ALA A 5 16.87 -5.19 6.48
CA ALA A 5 15.42 -5.05 6.66
C ALA A 5 14.90 -3.69 6.16
N ALA A 6 15.79 -2.74 5.86
CA ALA A 6 15.46 -1.39 5.43
C ALA A 6 15.15 -1.26 3.92
N GLU A 7 15.49 -2.24 3.09
CA GLU A 7 15.39 -2.17 1.61
C GLU A 7 13.95 -2.28 1.05
N ALA A 8 12.92 -2.23 1.89
CA ALA A 8 11.52 -2.26 1.44
C ALA A 8 10.75 -1.08 2.04
N VAL A 9 10.93 0.12 1.48
CA VAL A 9 9.97 1.21 1.65
C VAL A 9 8.73 0.89 0.83
N ALA A 10 7.88 0.01 1.37
CA ALA A 10 6.51 -0.16 0.92
C ALA A 10 5.68 0.99 1.51
N ALA A 11 5.54 2.07 0.73
CA ALA A 11 4.61 3.14 1.00
C ALA A 11 3.16 2.66 0.80
N LEU A 12 2.57 2.10 1.85
CA LEU A 12 1.17 1.73 1.89
C LEU A 12 0.31 3.01 1.93
N SER A 13 0.01 3.56 0.75
CA SER A 13 -0.94 4.66 0.58
C SER A 13 -2.33 4.13 0.34
N PHE A 14 -3.37 4.72 0.97
CA PHE A 14 -4.76 4.29 0.80
C PHE A 14 -5.64 5.52 0.64
N SER A 15 -6.39 5.60 -0.47
CA SER A 15 -7.44 6.61 -0.64
C SER A 15 -8.72 5.95 -1.15
N PHE A 16 -9.82 6.21 -0.45
CA PHE A 16 -11.15 6.21 -1.06
C PHE A 16 -11.21 7.34 -2.10
N PRO A 17 -11.72 7.13 -3.32
CA PRO A 17 -12.10 8.25 -4.16
C PRO A 17 -13.49 8.71 -3.71
N LEU A 18 -13.55 9.60 -2.71
CA LEU A 18 -14.74 10.41 -2.48
C LEU A 18 -14.47 11.84 -2.97
N VAL A 19 -14.33 11.99 -4.29
CA VAL A 19 -14.27 13.32 -4.91
C VAL A 19 -15.71 13.80 -5.10
N TYR A 20 -16.17 14.60 -4.13
CA TYR A 20 -17.36 15.44 -4.31
C TYR A 20 -17.03 16.50 -5.37
N LYS A 21 -17.73 16.40 -6.50
CA LYS A 21 -17.73 17.30 -7.66
C LYS A 21 -17.84 18.78 -7.29
N ILE A 22 -16.77 19.58 -7.43
CA ILE A 22 -16.87 21.05 -7.61
C ILE A 22 -15.77 21.56 -8.57
N ARG A 23 -16.23 22.26 -9.63
CA ARG A 23 -15.55 23.17 -10.59
C ARG A 23 -14.74 22.60 -11.77
N HIS A 24 -15.41 22.64 -12.93
CA HIS A 24 -14.96 23.15 -14.24
C HIS A 24 -13.45 23.10 -14.55
N HIS A 25 -12.94 21.94 -14.93
CA HIS A 25 -11.80 21.81 -15.85
C HIS A 25 -12.00 20.56 -16.71
N PRO A 26 -11.72 20.59 -18.03
CA PRO A 26 -11.82 19.41 -18.87
C PRO A 26 -10.63 18.47 -18.56
N LEU A 27 -10.91 17.27 -18.04
CA LEU A 27 -9.91 16.21 -17.85
C LEU A 27 -9.63 15.48 -19.18
N PRO A 28 -8.38 15.07 -19.45
CA PRO A 28 -8.04 14.26 -20.62
C PRO A 28 -8.58 12.82 -20.49
N PRO A 29 -8.76 12.08 -21.60
CA PRO A 29 -9.42 10.80 -21.61
C PRO A 29 -8.42 9.67 -21.31
N VAL A 30 -8.41 9.17 -20.08
CA VAL A 30 -7.78 7.87 -19.77
C VAL A 30 -8.64 7.07 -18.79
N LEU A 31 -9.42 6.17 -19.41
CA LEU A 31 -9.92 4.85 -18.97
C LEU A 31 -10.77 4.73 -17.67
N PRO A 32 -11.79 3.84 -17.69
CA PRO A 32 -12.92 3.88 -16.78
C PRO A 32 -12.58 3.33 -15.40
N LEU A 33 -12.83 4.14 -14.38
CA LEU A 33 -12.90 3.78 -12.98
C LEU A 33 -14.14 2.87 -12.77
N PHE A 34 -13.97 1.55 -12.78
CA PHE A 34 -15.01 0.63 -12.34
C PHE A 34 -15.19 0.76 -10.82
N THR A 35 -16.33 1.31 -10.42
CA THR A 35 -16.85 1.30 -9.05
C THR A 35 -17.21 -0.13 -8.64
N ILE A 36 -16.52 -0.68 -7.64
CA ILE A 36 -16.90 -1.91 -6.92
C ILE A 36 -17.32 -1.51 -5.51
N GLU A 37 -18.63 -1.52 -5.23
CA GLU A 37 -19.24 -1.12 -3.95
C GLU A 37 -19.18 -2.19 -2.83
N HIS A 38 -18.30 -3.19 -2.93
CA HIS A 38 -18.03 -4.19 -1.87
C HIS A 38 -16.53 -4.38 -1.60
N ASN A 39 -15.74 -3.32 -1.78
CA ASN A 39 -14.28 -3.41 -1.74
C ASN A 39 -13.68 -3.16 -0.34
N SER A 40 -12.88 -4.13 0.10
CA SER A 40 -11.91 -3.98 1.19
C SER A 40 -11.03 -2.73 0.94
N PRO A 41 -10.78 -1.88 1.96
CA PRO A 41 -10.11 -0.60 1.77
C PRO A 41 -8.56 -0.71 1.79
N LEU A 42 -8.00 -1.84 1.37
CA LEU A 42 -6.57 -2.15 1.42
C LEU A 42 -5.92 -2.08 0.03
N PHE A 43 -4.86 -1.26 -0.10
CA PHE A 43 -4.02 -1.03 -1.28
C PHE A 43 -2.54 -0.87 -0.84
N PHE A 44 -1.56 -1.12 -1.70
CA PHE A 44 -0.14 -0.89 -1.38
C PHE A 44 0.58 -0.23 -2.56
N ILE A 45 1.53 0.65 -2.27
CA ILE A 45 2.50 1.16 -3.24
C ILE A 45 3.90 0.79 -2.77
N ALA A 46 4.76 0.42 -3.70
CA ALA A 46 6.18 0.21 -3.46
C ALA A 46 6.96 0.76 -4.64
N SER A 47 8.15 1.30 -4.38
CA SER A 47 9.10 1.75 -5.38
C SER A 47 10.52 1.52 -4.85
N ARG A 48 11.53 1.93 -5.61
CA ARG A 48 12.91 1.93 -5.12
C ARG A 48 13.05 2.98 -4.02
N ASP A 49 13.93 2.73 -3.06
CA ASP A 49 14.22 3.67 -1.98
C ASP A 49 15.10 4.82 -2.49
N GLU A 50 14.47 5.73 -3.25
CA GLU A 50 15.09 6.91 -3.85
C GLU A 50 14.24 8.13 -3.48
N GLU A 51 14.88 9.21 -3.03
CA GLU A 51 14.21 10.41 -2.52
C GLU A 51 13.18 10.97 -3.51
N GLU A 52 13.47 10.94 -4.81
CA GLU A 52 12.57 11.38 -5.88
C GLU A 52 11.23 10.63 -5.86
N TYR A 53 11.26 9.30 -5.66
CA TYR A 53 10.02 8.51 -5.56
C TYR A 53 9.34 8.68 -4.21
N VAL A 54 10.13 8.75 -3.13
CA VAL A 54 9.62 8.89 -1.77
C VAL A 54 8.87 10.22 -1.59
N ALA A 55 9.39 11.29 -2.19
CA ALA A 55 8.80 12.63 -2.15
C ALA A 55 7.40 12.70 -2.81
N GLU A 56 7.10 11.79 -3.74
CA GLU A 56 5.84 11.77 -4.49
C GLU A 56 4.76 10.90 -3.83
N TYR A 57 5.08 10.17 -2.75
CA TYR A 57 4.07 9.35 -2.11
C TYR A 57 2.92 10.20 -1.53
N PRO A 58 1.66 9.78 -1.70
CA PRO A 58 0.50 10.49 -1.16
C PRO A 58 0.03 9.91 0.19
N SER A 59 0.90 9.25 0.97
CA SER A 59 0.52 8.65 2.25
C SER A 59 1.51 8.79 3.36
N TYR A 60 1.05 8.58 4.58
CA TYR A 60 1.91 8.41 5.72
C TYR A 60 2.95 7.31 5.51
N LEU A 61 4.20 7.67 5.77
CA LEU A 61 5.35 6.78 5.72
C LEU A 61 5.91 6.66 7.13
N ILE A 62 6.17 5.43 7.56
CA ILE A 62 6.80 5.14 8.84
C ILE A 62 8.22 4.69 8.56
N SER A 63 9.18 5.31 9.23
CA SER A 63 10.60 4.91 9.20
C SER A 63 11.12 4.65 10.60
N ILE A 64 12.29 4.01 10.67
CA ILE A 64 13.03 3.72 11.88
C ILE A 64 14.18 4.73 12.04
N THR A 65 14.45 5.15 13.28
CA THR A 65 15.57 6.04 13.61
C THR A 65 16.12 5.70 15.00
N ASP A 66 17.33 6.15 15.31
CA ASP A 66 17.89 6.03 16.67
C ASP A 66 17.16 6.97 17.65
N THR A 67 17.06 6.56 18.92
CA THR A 67 16.61 7.44 20.00
C THR A 67 17.81 8.17 20.65
N ILE A 68 17.52 8.96 21.71
CA ILE A 68 18.57 9.60 22.52
C ILE A 68 19.42 8.58 23.30
N GLU A 69 18.87 7.38 23.55
CA GLU A 69 19.54 6.31 24.26
C GLU A 69 20.21 5.37 23.27
N LYS A 70 21.50 5.07 23.51
CA LYS A 70 22.30 4.29 22.57
C LYS A 70 21.78 2.84 22.47
N GLY A 71 21.46 2.42 21.25
CA GLY A 71 21.02 1.05 20.95
C GLY A 71 19.50 0.88 20.98
N GLU A 72 18.76 1.95 21.27
CA GLU A 72 17.30 1.97 21.14
C GLU A 72 16.88 2.54 19.78
N TYR A 73 15.81 1.96 19.22
CA TYR A 73 15.21 2.42 17.98
C TYR A 73 13.81 2.96 18.22
N GLY A 74 13.52 4.10 17.58
CA GLY A 74 12.19 4.69 17.49
C GLY A 74 11.60 4.49 16.10
N PHE A 75 10.28 4.45 16.03
CA PHE A 75 9.54 4.48 14.77
C PHE A 75 8.73 5.76 14.70
N GLY A 76 8.79 6.44 13.56
CA GLY A 76 8.16 7.75 13.40
C GLY A 76 7.77 8.01 11.96
N MET A 77 6.95 9.05 11.80
CA MET A 77 6.54 9.53 10.49
C MET A 77 7.73 10.19 9.79
N CYS A 78 8.05 9.75 8.58
CA CYS A 78 9.10 10.37 7.75
C CYS A 78 8.50 11.12 6.56
N ALA A 79 9.26 12.12 6.08
CA ALA A 79 8.86 13.01 4.99
C ALA A 79 7.43 13.55 5.20
N PHE A 80 7.11 14.03 6.41
CA PHE A 80 5.75 14.41 6.78
C PHE A 80 5.30 15.72 6.13
N GLU A 81 6.25 16.59 5.81
CA GLU A 81 6.07 17.88 5.16
C GLU A 81 5.40 17.78 3.79
N ARG A 82 5.53 16.65 3.08
CA ARG A 82 4.84 16.43 1.80
C ARG A 82 3.33 16.24 1.97
N THR A 83 2.85 15.98 3.19
CA THR A 83 1.45 15.65 3.42
C THR A 83 0.55 16.88 3.47
N SER A 84 -0.76 16.73 3.25
CA SER A 84 -1.74 17.82 3.46
C SER A 84 -1.70 18.42 4.87
N MET A 85 -1.30 17.63 5.87
CA MET A 85 -1.18 18.11 7.25
C MET A 85 0.03 19.04 7.45
N GLY A 86 1.13 18.76 6.72
CA GLY A 86 2.34 19.57 6.70
C GLY A 86 2.27 20.77 5.74
N ALA A 87 1.94 20.53 4.47
CA ALA A 87 1.97 21.50 3.38
C ALA A 87 0.61 22.08 2.98
N ARG A 88 -0.49 21.67 3.62
CA ARG A 88 -1.86 22.17 3.37
C ARG A 88 -2.29 21.95 1.92
N ASP A 89 -2.62 23.02 1.21
CA ASP A 89 -3.03 23.03 -0.20
C ASP A 89 -1.94 22.55 -1.16
N LYS A 90 -0.68 22.53 -0.72
CA LYS A 90 0.46 22.03 -1.49
C LYS A 90 0.83 20.58 -1.17
N GLY A 91 0.05 19.92 -0.31
CA GLY A 91 0.27 18.51 0.01
C GLY A 91 0.07 17.60 -1.21
N LYS A 92 0.83 16.50 -1.26
CA LYS A 92 0.70 15.45 -2.27
C LYS A 92 -0.53 14.56 -2.06
N ASP A 93 -1.12 14.64 -0.88
CA ASP A 93 -2.35 13.95 -0.50
C ASP A 93 -3.42 14.95 -0.04
N TRP A 94 -4.65 14.45 0.14
CA TRP A 94 -5.74 15.15 0.83
C TRP A 94 -6.45 14.18 1.79
N VAL A 95 -5.71 13.21 2.33
CA VAL A 95 -6.26 12.08 3.07
C VAL A 95 -6.07 12.30 4.57
N GLY A 96 -7.18 12.37 5.30
CA GLY A 96 -7.16 12.44 6.77
C GLY A 96 -6.99 11.06 7.42
N THR A 97 -8.01 10.21 7.24
CA THR A 97 -8.07 8.86 7.83
C THR A 97 -7.70 7.81 6.79
N GLY A 98 -6.59 7.10 7.02
CA GLY A 98 -6.21 5.92 6.25
C GLY A 98 -6.71 4.61 6.87
N THR A 99 -6.24 3.47 6.37
CA THR A 99 -6.62 2.13 6.84
C THR A 99 -5.53 1.46 7.67
N GLY A 100 -4.96 2.22 8.62
CA GLY A 100 -3.86 1.76 9.47
C GLY A 100 -4.17 0.46 10.23
N LEU A 101 -5.40 0.29 10.73
CA LEU A 101 -5.80 -0.96 11.42
C LEU A 101 -5.71 -2.19 10.50
N TRP A 102 -6.21 -2.08 9.27
CA TRP A 102 -6.13 -3.16 8.29
C TRP A 102 -4.70 -3.45 7.86
N THR A 103 -3.84 -2.41 7.83
CA THR A 103 -2.41 -2.55 7.56
C THR A 103 -1.72 -3.42 8.62
N ILE A 104 -2.02 -3.19 9.90
CA ILE A 104 -1.48 -4.02 11.00
C ILE A 104 -1.91 -5.48 10.83
N THR A 105 -3.21 -5.72 10.56
CA THR A 105 -3.72 -7.08 10.34
C THR A 105 -3.02 -7.76 9.16
N ALA A 106 -2.83 -7.06 8.04
CA ALA A 106 -2.12 -7.57 6.87
C ALA A 106 -0.64 -7.86 7.18
N ALA A 107 0.04 -6.98 7.92
CA ALA A 107 1.42 -7.17 8.33
C ALA A 107 1.59 -8.39 9.24
N VAL A 108 0.70 -8.58 10.23
CA VAL A 108 0.69 -9.76 11.10
C VAL A 108 0.44 -11.02 10.27
N TYR A 109 -0.53 -11.00 9.35
CA TYR A 109 -0.78 -12.12 8.45
C TYR A 109 0.46 -12.47 7.62
N MET A 110 1.11 -11.47 7.02
CA MET A 110 2.32 -11.68 6.22
C MET A 110 3.48 -12.24 7.06
N ALA A 111 3.67 -11.73 8.28
CA ALA A 111 4.71 -12.19 9.20
C ALA A 111 4.49 -13.64 9.65
N LEU A 112 3.23 -14.02 9.90
CA LEU A 112 2.89 -15.40 10.29
C LEU A 112 3.00 -16.38 9.12
N MET A 113 2.55 -16.00 7.93
CA MET A 113 2.65 -16.85 6.74
C MET A 113 4.10 -17.06 6.29
N GLY A 114 4.88 -15.98 6.30
CA GLY A 114 6.24 -15.97 5.77
C GLY A 114 6.33 -16.33 4.28
N PRO A 115 7.55 -16.30 3.69
CA PRO A 115 7.74 -16.53 2.26
C PRO A 115 7.36 -17.94 1.81
N ASN A 116 7.52 -18.95 2.68
CA ASN A 116 7.18 -20.33 2.36
C ASN A 116 5.67 -20.55 2.34
N GLY A 117 4.94 -19.99 3.32
CA GLY A 117 3.49 -20.09 3.35
C GLY A 117 2.83 -19.39 2.15
N PHE A 118 3.32 -18.21 1.75
CA PHE A 118 2.85 -17.56 0.52
C PHE A 118 3.12 -18.38 -0.73
N ARG A 119 4.29 -19.05 -0.82
CA ARG A 119 4.61 -19.93 -1.94
C ARG A 119 3.65 -21.11 -2.02
N GLU A 120 3.38 -21.76 -0.90
CA GLU A 120 2.47 -22.92 -0.83
C GLU A 120 1.04 -22.53 -1.23
N ILE A 121 0.53 -21.41 -0.70
CA ILE A 121 -0.79 -20.88 -1.10
C ILE A 121 -0.83 -20.58 -2.59
N GLY A 122 0.19 -19.89 -3.12
CA GLY A 122 0.27 -19.58 -4.55
C GLY A 122 0.27 -20.83 -5.42
N GLN A 123 1.06 -21.84 -5.06
CA GLN A 123 1.07 -23.15 -5.74
C GLN A 123 -0.30 -23.82 -5.70
N THR A 124 -0.96 -23.82 -4.54
CA THR A 124 -2.28 -24.42 -4.37
C THR A 124 -3.33 -23.72 -5.22
N ILE A 125 -3.32 -22.38 -5.27
CA ILE A 125 -4.21 -21.59 -6.12
C ILE A 125 -3.99 -21.95 -7.59
N LEU A 126 -2.74 -22.00 -8.05
CA LEU A 126 -2.42 -22.37 -9.43
C LEU A 126 -2.92 -23.79 -9.77
N GLN A 127 -2.63 -24.77 -8.90
CA GLN A 127 -3.08 -26.16 -9.10
C GLN A 127 -4.60 -26.25 -9.18
N LYS A 128 -5.33 -25.60 -8.26
CA LYS A 128 -6.80 -25.60 -8.25
C LYS A 128 -7.38 -24.88 -9.47
N SER A 129 -6.79 -23.78 -9.90
CA SER A 129 -7.20 -23.06 -11.11
C SER A 129 -7.04 -23.94 -12.35
N HIS A 130 -5.90 -24.60 -12.52
CA HIS A 130 -5.70 -25.52 -13.65
C HIS A 130 -6.64 -26.73 -13.59
N TYR A 131 -6.89 -27.27 -12.41
CA TYR A 131 -7.85 -28.35 -12.23
C TYR A 131 -9.27 -27.92 -12.61
N ALA A 132 -9.70 -26.72 -12.19
CA ALA A 132 -10.99 -26.16 -12.56
C ALA A 132 -11.11 -25.94 -14.08
N ILE A 133 -10.06 -25.39 -14.72
CA ILE A 133 -10.01 -25.22 -16.19
C ILE A 133 -10.19 -26.58 -16.90
N LYS A 134 -9.51 -27.63 -16.43
CA LYS A 134 -9.64 -28.97 -16.99
C LYS A 134 -11.10 -29.46 -16.93
N LEU A 135 -11.73 -29.39 -15.76
CA LEU A 135 -13.11 -29.83 -15.59
C LEU A 135 -14.08 -29.03 -16.47
N LEU A 136 -13.90 -27.70 -16.55
CA LEU A 136 -14.74 -26.85 -17.38
C LEU A 136 -14.57 -27.14 -18.87
N SER A 137 -13.37 -27.52 -19.32
CA SER A 137 -13.12 -27.90 -20.71
C SER A 137 -13.80 -29.21 -21.13
N GLU A 138 -14.21 -30.03 -20.15
CA GLU A 138 -14.94 -31.28 -20.38
C GLU A 138 -16.47 -31.05 -20.49
N VAL A 139 -16.96 -29.85 -20.15
CA VAL A 139 -18.37 -29.45 -20.27
C VAL A 139 -18.62 -28.86 -21.66
N LYS A 140 -19.59 -29.44 -22.39
CA LYS A 140 -20.04 -28.98 -23.71
C LYS A 140 -21.05 -27.85 -23.63
#